data_AF-A0A2W4R2J7-F1
#
_entry.id   AF-A0A2W4R2J7-F1
#
_cell.length_a   1.000
_cell.length_b   1.000
_cell.length_c   1.000
_cell.angle_alpha   90.00
_cell.angle_beta   90.00
_cell.angle_gamma   90.00
#
_symmetry.space_group_name_H-M   'P 1'
#
loop_
_entity.id
_entity.type
_entity.pdbx_description
1 polymer ?
#
loop_
_entity_poly.entity_id
_entity_poly.type
_entity_poly.pdbx_seq_one_letter_code
_entity_poly.pdbx_strand_id
1 'polypeptide(L)'
;MNQIDDDFDELEHQYSVRPNKSAIKRENAALEELGEDLIALPVDRLNGLALPNELFEAVKLAQNIANHHGAAKRQRKFITKLLREMDVSPIREQLERHSNLSARATHQLHHVERWRDRLLKGGDHELNALMAEYPDAERQKLRQLIRDAHKEYETEASPRSARLLFKYLRELLSDGKDEEFSSGDSGEYSVFNIK
;
A
#
# COMPACT_ATOMS: atom_id res chain seq x y z
N MET A 1 11.34 -54.07 -47.38
CA MET A 1 11.36 -53.99 -45.91
C MET A 1 12.28 -52.83 -45.57
N ASN A 2 11.85 -51.92 -44.69
CA ASN A 2 12.46 -50.64 -44.29
C ASN A 2 12.07 -49.43 -45.17
N GLN A 3 10.84 -48.96 -44.95
CA GLN A 3 10.39 -47.63 -45.38
C GLN A 3 9.25 -47.11 -44.48
N ILE A 4 9.28 -47.46 -43.18
CA ILE A 4 8.24 -47.09 -42.20
C ILE A 4 8.86 -46.42 -40.94
N ASP A 5 10.19 -46.49 -40.75
CA ASP A 5 10.81 -46.04 -39.49
C ASP A 5 11.22 -44.54 -39.48
N ASP A 6 11.25 -43.84 -40.62
CA ASP A 6 11.65 -42.42 -40.68
C ASP A 6 10.49 -41.42 -40.47
N ASP A 7 9.23 -41.85 -40.63
CA ASP A 7 8.06 -40.96 -40.47
C ASP A 7 7.58 -40.83 -39.00
N PHE A 8 8.12 -41.64 -38.09
CA PHE A 8 7.67 -41.66 -36.70
C PHE A 8 8.33 -40.58 -35.83
N ASP A 9 9.58 -40.20 -36.12
CA ASP A 9 10.33 -39.17 -35.39
C ASP A 9 9.85 -37.73 -35.72
N GLU A 10 9.18 -37.53 -36.86
CA GLU A 10 8.71 -36.22 -37.31
C GLU A 10 7.35 -35.81 -36.67
N LEU A 11 6.55 -36.79 -36.21
CA LEU A 11 5.27 -36.56 -35.54
C LEU A 11 5.40 -36.24 -34.04
N GLU A 12 6.49 -36.65 -33.38
CA GLU A 12 6.68 -36.44 -31.93
C GLU A 12 7.08 -34.98 -31.61
N HIS A 13 7.74 -34.28 -32.53
CA HIS A 13 8.10 -32.87 -32.36
C HIS A 13 6.91 -31.90 -32.43
N GLN A 14 5.75 -32.33 -32.94
CA GLN A 14 4.58 -31.46 -33.10
C GLN A 14 3.75 -31.29 -31.82
N TYR A 15 4.02 -32.08 -30.76
CA TYR A 15 3.27 -32.05 -29.50
C TYR A 15 4.07 -31.59 -28.27
N SER A 16 5.30 -31.08 -28.45
CA SER A 16 5.92 -30.30 -27.38
C SER A 16 5.22 -28.94 -27.28
N VAL A 17 4.19 -28.86 -26.42
CA VAL A 17 3.59 -27.60 -25.98
C VAL A 17 4.70 -26.79 -25.30
N ARG A 18 5.49 -26.06 -26.09
CA ARG A 18 6.43 -25.07 -25.58
C ARG A 18 5.61 -24.10 -24.73
N PRO A 19 5.82 -24.03 -23.41
CA PRO A 19 5.23 -22.97 -22.62
C PRO A 19 5.66 -21.66 -23.26
N ASN A 20 4.68 -20.83 -23.63
CA ASN A 20 4.88 -19.58 -24.34
C ASN A 20 6.03 -18.82 -23.69
N LYS A 21 7.17 -18.63 -24.39
CA LYS A 21 8.36 -17.92 -23.88
C LYS A 21 8.02 -16.56 -23.24
N SER A 22 6.91 -15.95 -23.66
CA SER A 22 6.35 -14.73 -23.06
C SER A 22 5.83 -14.92 -21.63
N ALA A 23 5.23 -16.05 -21.28
CA ALA A 23 4.71 -16.32 -19.93
C ALA A 23 5.84 -16.44 -18.90
N ILE A 24 6.88 -17.24 -19.20
CA ILE A 24 8.06 -17.38 -18.33
C ILE A 24 8.76 -16.02 -18.15
N LYS A 25 8.85 -15.22 -19.21
CA LYS A 25 9.42 -13.86 -19.11
C LYS A 25 8.60 -12.96 -18.18
N ARG A 26 7.26 -13.01 -18.27
CA ARG A 26 6.37 -12.23 -17.41
C ARG A 26 6.44 -12.68 -15.95
N GLU A 27 6.47 -13.97 -15.71
CA GLU A 27 6.62 -14.54 -14.36
C GLU A 27 7.96 -14.11 -13.73
N ASN A 28 9.05 -14.16 -14.50
CA ASN A 28 10.35 -13.69 -14.02
C ASN A 28 10.33 -12.21 -13.67
N ALA A 29 9.73 -11.37 -14.51
CA ALA A 29 9.60 -9.94 -14.24
C ALA A 29 8.78 -9.69 -12.96
N ALA A 30 7.69 -10.45 -12.75
CA ALA A 30 6.87 -10.34 -11.56
C ALA A 30 7.61 -10.78 -10.28
N LEU A 31 8.54 -11.75 -10.36
CA LEU A 31 9.40 -12.15 -9.24
C LEU A 31 10.53 -11.15 -8.99
N GLU A 32 11.07 -10.54 -10.04
CA GLU A 32 12.03 -9.43 -9.90
C GLU A 32 11.37 -8.23 -9.19
N GLU A 33 10.17 -7.85 -9.62
CA GLU A 33 9.37 -6.78 -9.00
C GLU A 33 9.06 -7.08 -7.53
N LEU A 34 8.57 -8.30 -7.22
CA LEU A 34 8.35 -8.73 -5.84
C LEU A 34 9.63 -8.63 -4.98
N GLY A 35 10.79 -8.98 -5.56
CA GLY A 35 12.08 -8.84 -4.87
C GLY A 35 12.43 -7.39 -4.56
N GLU A 36 12.17 -6.47 -5.49
CA GLU A 36 12.37 -5.02 -5.28
C GLU A 36 11.40 -4.48 -4.22
N ASP A 37 10.13 -4.90 -4.25
CA ASP A 37 9.13 -4.53 -3.24
C ASP A 37 9.59 -4.92 -1.83
N LEU A 38 10.09 -6.14 -1.65
CA LEU A 38 10.64 -6.60 -0.38
C LEU A 38 11.84 -5.76 0.07
N ILE A 39 12.76 -5.41 -0.84
CA ILE A 39 13.93 -4.57 -0.52
C ILE A 39 13.52 -3.16 -0.11
N ALA A 40 12.43 -2.62 -0.67
CA ALA A 40 11.95 -1.28 -0.35
C ALA A 40 11.24 -1.19 1.01
N LEU A 41 10.87 -2.32 1.62
CA LEU A 41 10.15 -2.33 2.89
C LEU A 41 11.03 -1.98 4.09
N PRO A 42 10.50 -1.23 5.08
CA PRO A 42 11.13 -1.09 6.38
C PRO A 42 11.28 -2.45 7.09
N VAL A 43 12.31 -2.57 7.94
CA VAL A 43 12.62 -3.81 8.67
C VAL A 43 11.43 -4.33 9.48
N ASP A 44 10.67 -3.46 10.13
CA ASP A 44 9.50 -3.84 10.92
C ASP A 44 8.43 -4.53 10.07
N ARG A 45 8.22 -4.05 8.84
CA ARG A 45 7.28 -4.67 7.89
C ARG A 45 7.80 -6.00 7.37
N LEU A 46 9.11 -6.12 7.11
CA LEU A 46 9.73 -7.38 6.71
C LEU A 46 9.59 -8.46 7.79
N ASN A 47 9.75 -8.09 9.06
CA ASN A 47 9.54 -9.01 10.19
C ASN A 47 8.10 -9.52 10.22
N GLY A 48 7.12 -8.65 9.95
CA GLY A 48 5.69 -9.01 9.91
C GLY A 48 5.31 -10.00 8.80
N LEU A 49 6.11 -10.11 7.74
CA LEU A 49 5.85 -11.05 6.63
C LEU A 49 6.24 -12.50 6.93
N ALA A 50 6.90 -12.76 8.07
CA ALA A 50 7.36 -14.08 8.48
C ALA A 50 8.10 -14.86 7.36
N LEU A 51 9.00 -14.16 6.65
CA LEU A 51 9.73 -14.74 5.52
C LEU A 51 10.67 -15.87 5.98
N PRO A 52 10.94 -16.86 5.10
CA PRO A 52 12.00 -17.83 5.35
C PRO A 52 13.34 -17.13 5.64
N ASN A 53 14.11 -17.65 6.59
CA ASN A 53 15.33 -17.02 7.08
C ASN A 53 16.32 -16.67 5.95
N GLU A 54 16.46 -17.54 4.96
CA GLU A 54 17.35 -17.31 3.80
C GLU A 54 16.91 -16.11 2.96
N LEU A 55 15.60 -15.98 2.67
CA LEU A 55 15.06 -14.85 1.93
C LEU A 55 15.16 -13.55 2.74
N PHE A 56 14.86 -13.62 4.03
CA PHE A 56 14.94 -12.46 4.93
C PHE A 56 16.36 -11.89 5.00
N GLU A 57 17.36 -12.75 5.24
CA GLU A 57 18.77 -12.33 5.27
C GLU A 57 19.25 -11.84 3.91
N ALA A 58 18.79 -12.47 2.81
CA ALA A 58 19.10 -12.00 1.47
C ALA A 58 18.57 -10.58 1.19
N VAL A 59 17.35 -10.28 1.63
CA VAL A 59 16.72 -8.95 1.50
C VAL A 59 17.46 -7.92 2.36
N LYS A 60 17.75 -8.21 3.62
CA LYS A 60 18.52 -7.32 4.49
C LYS A 60 19.90 -7.02 3.95
N LEU A 61 20.59 -8.03 3.41
CA LEU A 61 21.88 -7.83 2.77
C LEU A 61 21.75 -6.88 1.57
N ALA A 62 20.72 -7.03 0.74
CA ALA A 62 20.46 -6.14 -0.39
C ALA A 62 20.25 -4.68 0.04
N GLN A 63 19.51 -4.46 1.13
CA GLN A 63 19.31 -3.13 1.73
C GLN A 63 20.65 -2.52 2.19
N ASN A 64 21.48 -3.30 2.87
CA ASN A 64 22.78 -2.84 3.39
C ASN A 64 23.78 -2.48 2.28
N ILE A 65 23.78 -3.21 1.18
CA ILE A 65 24.75 -3.02 0.08
C ILE A 65 24.19 -2.18 -1.08
N ALA A 66 23.07 -1.47 -0.88
CA ALA A 66 22.37 -0.73 -1.94
C ALA A 66 23.27 0.25 -2.72
N ASN A 67 24.26 0.85 -2.04
CA ASN A 67 25.24 1.77 -2.64
C ASN A 67 26.29 1.08 -3.54
N HIS A 68 26.41 -0.25 -3.48
CA HIS A 68 27.36 -1.03 -4.26
C HIS A 68 26.67 -1.67 -5.46
N HIS A 69 26.45 -0.90 -6.53
CA HIS A 69 25.63 -1.29 -7.69
C HIS A 69 25.86 -2.72 -8.21
N GLY A 70 27.11 -3.16 -8.32
CA GLY A 70 27.44 -4.51 -8.79
C GLY A 70 27.04 -5.63 -7.81
N ALA A 71 27.25 -5.41 -6.51
CA ALA A 71 26.87 -6.36 -5.47
C ALA A 71 25.35 -6.38 -5.26
N ALA A 72 24.71 -5.20 -5.20
CA ALA A 72 23.26 -5.07 -5.11
C ALA A 72 22.54 -5.77 -6.27
N LYS A 73 23.01 -5.58 -7.52
CA LYS A 73 22.42 -6.25 -8.69
C LYS A 73 22.52 -7.77 -8.61
N ARG A 74 23.64 -8.31 -8.13
CA ARG A 74 23.80 -9.77 -7.93
C ARG A 74 22.88 -10.27 -6.82
N GLN A 75 22.76 -9.51 -5.73
CA GLN A 75 21.91 -9.86 -4.62
C GLN A 75 20.42 -9.89 -5.00
N ARG A 76 19.96 -8.91 -5.79
CA ARG A 76 18.61 -8.91 -6.36
C ARG A 76 18.32 -10.16 -7.20
N LYS A 77 19.25 -10.55 -8.06
CA LYS A 77 19.12 -11.80 -8.84
C LYS A 77 19.06 -13.04 -7.95
N PHE A 78 19.82 -13.05 -6.87
CA PHE A 78 19.77 -14.14 -5.89
C PHE A 78 18.41 -14.19 -5.20
N ILE A 79 17.86 -13.05 -4.77
CA ILE A 79 16.50 -12.95 -4.23
C ILE A 79 15.46 -13.48 -5.24
N THR A 80 15.53 -13.05 -6.51
CA THR A 80 14.63 -13.58 -7.56
C THR A 80 14.77 -15.08 -7.76
N LYS A 81 15.98 -15.64 -7.60
CA LYS A 81 16.20 -17.09 -7.64
C LYS A 81 15.49 -17.77 -6.47
N LEU A 82 15.67 -17.27 -5.24
CA LEU A 82 15.00 -17.81 -4.05
C LEU A 82 13.48 -17.77 -4.21
N LEU A 83 12.92 -16.65 -4.68
CA LEU A 83 11.50 -16.47 -4.92
C LEU A 83 10.93 -17.46 -5.96
N ARG A 84 11.74 -17.93 -6.91
CA ARG A 84 11.32 -18.95 -7.89
C ARG A 84 11.24 -20.35 -7.27
N GLU A 85 12.02 -20.60 -6.23
CA GLU A 85 12.13 -21.92 -5.59
C GLU A 85 11.08 -22.12 -4.48
N MET A 86 10.18 -21.16 -4.27
CA MET A 86 9.14 -21.20 -3.24
C MET A 86 7.77 -20.72 -3.75
N ASP A 87 6.72 -21.02 -2.99
CA ASP A 87 5.40 -20.42 -3.21
C ASP A 87 5.37 -18.99 -2.67
N VAL A 88 5.28 -18.03 -3.59
CA VAL A 88 5.24 -16.59 -3.27
C VAL A 88 3.83 -16.05 -3.08
N SER A 89 2.80 -16.87 -3.30
CA SER A 89 1.40 -16.43 -3.20
C SER A 89 1.07 -15.83 -1.83
N PRO A 90 1.49 -16.42 -0.69
CA PRO A 90 1.23 -15.85 0.63
C PRO A 90 1.90 -14.49 0.84
N ILE A 91 3.13 -14.33 0.31
CA ILE A 91 3.88 -13.07 0.41
C ILE A 91 3.16 -11.98 -0.37
N ARG A 92 2.74 -12.27 -1.62
CA ARG A 92 1.99 -11.33 -2.45
C ARG A 92 0.68 -10.91 -1.79
N GLU A 93 -0.08 -11.87 -1.27
CA GLU A 93 -1.36 -11.59 -0.62
C GLU A 93 -1.18 -10.69 0.62
N GLN A 94 -0.14 -10.93 1.43
CA GLN A 94 0.17 -10.06 2.57
C GLN A 94 0.54 -8.64 2.11
N LEU A 95 1.41 -8.50 1.09
CA LEU A 95 1.76 -7.20 0.53
C LEU A 95 0.55 -6.45 -0.02
N GLU A 96 -0.34 -7.13 -0.74
CA GLU A 96 -1.57 -6.55 -1.27
C GLU A 96 -2.51 -6.09 -0.15
N ARG A 97 -2.71 -6.91 0.89
CA ARG A 97 -3.50 -6.50 2.06
C ARG A 97 -2.97 -5.21 2.67
N HIS A 98 -1.66 -5.11 2.86
CA HIS A 98 -1.03 -3.90 3.40
C HIS A 98 -1.11 -2.69 2.48
N SER A 99 -0.95 -2.90 1.17
CA SER A 99 -1.10 -1.84 0.16
C SER A 99 -2.53 -1.30 0.14
N ASN A 100 -3.52 -2.19 0.16
CA ASN A 100 -4.94 -1.84 0.20
C ASN A 100 -5.32 -1.10 1.49
N LEU A 101 -4.78 -1.52 2.64
CA LEU A 101 -4.93 -0.79 3.91
C LEU A 101 -4.34 0.63 3.82
N SER A 102 -3.14 0.76 3.26
CA SER A 102 -2.50 2.06 3.06
C SER A 102 -3.29 2.95 2.09
N ALA A 103 -3.76 2.40 0.97
CA ALA A 103 -4.56 3.12 -0.01
C ALA A 103 -5.90 3.59 0.60
N ARG A 104 -6.55 2.73 1.40
CA ARG A 104 -7.77 3.09 2.14
C ARG A 104 -7.48 4.23 3.14
N ALA A 105 -6.39 4.14 3.91
CA ALA A 105 -6.00 5.19 4.85
C ALA A 105 -5.70 6.53 4.12
N THR A 106 -4.95 6.49 3.02
CA THR A 106 -4.68 7.68 2.18
C THR A 106 -5.98 8.28 1.62
N HIS A 107 -6.89 7.44 1.12
CA HIS A 107 -8.17 7.90 0.61
C HIS A 107 -9.03 8.55 1.71
N GLN A 108 -9.04 7.97 2.92
CA GLN A 108 -9.72 8.56 4.08
C GLN A 108 -9.13 9.92 4.45
N LEU A 109 -7.80 10.04 4.51
CA LEU A 109 -7.13 11.32 4.78
C LEU A 109 -7.52 12.37 3.74
N HIS A 110 -7.47 12.06 2.45
CA HIS A 110 -7.91 12.98 1.40
C HIS A 110 -9.40 13.30 1.47
N HIS A 111 -10.24 12.37 1.93
CA HIS A 111 -11.66 12.65 2.17
C HIS A 111 -11.84 13.69 3.30
N VAL A 112 -11.12 13.54 4.41
CA VAL A 112 -11.12 14.51 5.52
C VAL A 112 -10.59 15.88 5.05
N GLU A 113 -9.49 15.91 4.30
CA GLU A 113 -8.93 17.14 3.74
C GLU A 113 -9.92 17.88 2.84
N ARG A 114 -10.59 17.15 1.93
CA ARG A 114 -11.63 17.71 1.06
C ARG A 114 -12.77 18.32 1.86
N TRP A 115 -13.23 17.65 2.93
CA TRP A 115 -14.27 18.20 3.79
C TRP A 115 -13.83 19.45 4.52
N ARG A 116 -12.62 19.45 5.11
CA ARG A 116 -12.06 20.65 5.75
C ARG A 116 -12.05 21.82 4.77
N ASP A 117 -11.51 21.62 3.58
CA ASP A 117 -11.36 22.68 2.59
C ASP A 117 -12.72 23.17 2.06
N ARG A 118 -13.70 22.26 1.91
CA ARG A 118 -15.09 22.63 1.60
C ARG A 118 -15.69 23.50 2.68
N LEU A 119 -15.61 23.08 3.95
CA LEU A 119 -16.16 23.84 5.08
C LEU A 119 -15.54 25.22 5.23
N LEU A 120 -14.22 25.34 5.05
CA LEU A 120 -13.52 26.62 5.09
C LEU A 120 -13.84 27.52 3.89
N LYS A 121 -14.33 26.99 2.75
CA LYS A 121 -14.68 27.80 1.58
C LYS A 121 -16.16 28.15 1.52
N GLY A 122 -17.04 27.19 1.84
CA GLY A 122 -18.49 27.32 1.69
C GLY A 122 -19.26 27.51 3.01
N GLY A 123 -18.57 27.52 4.15
CA GLY A 123 -19.13 27.90 5.45
C GLY A 123 -20.41 27.13 5.81
N ASP A 124 -21.48 27.87 6.09
CA ASP A 124 -22.74 27.32 6.61
C ASP A 124 -23.47 26.41 5.60
N HIS A 125 -23.28 26.62 4.29
CA HIS A 125 -23.84 25.76 3.25
C HIS A 125 -23.22 24.37 3.29
N GLU A 126 -21.88 24.31 3.33
CA GLU A 126 -21.14 23.05 3.39
C GLU A 126 -21.28 22.37 4.75
N LEU A 127 -21.46 23.15 5.82
CA LEU A 127 -21.80 22.62 7.14
C LEU A 127 -23.15 21.89 7.10
N ASN A 128 -24.17 22.42 6.43
CA ASN A 128 -25.44 21.71 6.26
C ASN A 128 -25.28 20.40 5.49
N ALA A 129 -24.45 20.39 4.43
CA ALA A 129 -24.16 19.17 3.68
C ALA A 129 -23.48 18.10 4.56
N LEU A 130 -22.50 18.51 5.38
CA LEU A 130 -21.85 17.59 6.32
C LEU A 130 -22.85 17.05 7.36
N MET A 131 -23.70 17.92 7.92
CA MET A 131 -24.71 17.49 8.91
C MET A 131 -25.76 16.54 8.33
N ALA A 132 -26.01 16.58 7.02
CA ALA A 132 -26.89 15.62 6.35
C ALA A 132 -26.25 14.23 6.22
N GLU A 133 -24.92 14.17 6.02
CA GLU A 133 -24.16 12.92 5.96
C GLU A 133 -23.80 12.36 7.35
N TYR A 134 -23.56 13.25 8.32
CA TYR A 134 -23.16 12.90 9.69
C TYR A 134 -24.05 13.66 10.69
N PRO A 135 -25.28 13.18 10.96
CA PRO A 135 -26.25 13.86 11.84
C PRO A 135 -25.76 14.03 13.28
N ASP A 136 -24.93 13.11 13.76
CA ASP A 136 -24.36 13.11 15.11
C ASP A 136 -23.20 14.09 15.29
N ALA A 137 -22.79 14.78 14.21
CA ALA A 137 -21.73 15.77 14.27
C ALA A 137 -22.11 16.98 15.15
N GLU A 138 -21.14 17.48 15.90
CA GLU A 138 -21.33 18.55 16.87
C GLU A 138 -21.32 19.91 16.16
N ARG A 139 -22.47 20.27 15.56
CA ARG A 139 -22.63 21.43 14.68
C ARG A 139 -22.03 22.73 15.22
N GLN A 140 -22.24 23.00 16.51
CA GLN A 140 -21.78 24.25 17.13
C GLN A 140 -20.25 24.31 17.21
N LYS A 141 -19.60 23.17 17.50
CA LYS A 141 -18.14 23.05 17.52
C LYS A 141 -17.54 23.25 16.13
N LEU A 142 -18.12 22.62 15.11
CA LEU A 142 -17.71 22.81 13.71
C LEU A 142 -17.80 24.28 13.29
N ARG A 143 -18.92 24.94 13.57
CA ARG A 143 -19.11 26.36 13.24
C ARG A 143 -18.09 27.25 13.97
N GLN A 144 -17.76 26.95 15.22
CA GLN A 144 -16.74 27.68 15.97
C GLN A 144 -15.35 27.53 15.32
N LEU A 145 -14.94 26.29 15.01
CA LEU A 145 -13.65 26.00 14.37
C LEU A 145 -13.51 26.66 13.00
N ILE A 146 -14.58 26.70 12.20
CA ILE A 146 -14.59 27.37 10.90
C ILE A 146 -14.36 28.88 11.07
N ARG A 147 -15.11 29.54 11.97
CA ARG A 147 -14.96 30.98 12.22
C ARG A 147 -13.56 31.33 12.74
N ASP A 148 -13.04 30.55 13.68
CA ASP A 148 -11.71 30.78 14.24
C ASP A 148 -10.62 30.58 13.18
N ALA A 149 -10.76 29.58 12.31
CA ALA A 149 -9.84 29.36 11.19
C ALA A 149 -9.84 30.52 10.18
N HIS A 150 -11.01 31.11 9.87
CA HIS A 150 -11.09 32.31 9.05
C HIS A 150 -10.39 33.49 9.71
N LYS A 151 -10.64 33.72 11.00
CA LYS A 151 -10.00 34.80 11.76
C LYS A 151 -8.48 34.62 11.82
N GLU A 152 -7.99 33.41 12.03
CA GLU A 152 -6.55 33.09 11.99
C GLU A 152 -5.95 33.39 10.62
N TYR A 153 -6.64 33.02 9.53
CA TYR A 153 -6.19 33.30 8.17
C TYR A 153 -6.13 34.81 7.87
N GLU A 154 -7.14 35.57 8.29
CA GLU A 154 -7.19 37.03 8.13
C GLU A 154 -6.11 37.77 8.93
N THR A 155 -5.68 37.19 10.06
CA THR A 155 -4.68 37.78 10.96
C THR A 155 -3.26 37.25 10.72
N GLU A 156 -3.06 36.47 9.65
CA GLU A 156 -1.79 35.77 9.34
C GLU A 156 -1.25 34.95 10.54
N ALA A 157 -2.15 34.51 11.42
CA ALA A 157 -1.82 33.74 12.59
C ALA A 157 -1.55 32.26 12.24
N SER A 158 -0.97 31.52 13.19
CA SER A 158 -0.78 30.08 13.02
C SER A 158 -2.13 29.37 12.81
N PRO A 159 -2.25 28.47 11.80
CA PRO A 159 -3.51 27.83 11.44
C PRO A 159 -3.86 26.70 12.42
N ARG A 160 -4.11 27.05 13.68
CA ARG A 160 -4.40 26.11 14.76
C ARG A 160 -5.81 25.55 14.61
N SER A 161 -6.78 26.41 14.33
CA SER A 161 -8.19 26.04 14.22
C SER A 161 -8.45 25.17 12.99
N ALA A 162 -7.73 25.40 11.88
CA ALA A 162 -7.77 24.52 10.71
C ALA A 162 -7.23 23.10 11.02
N ARG A 163 -6.17 23.00 11.84
CA ARG A 163 -5.64 21.70 12.31
C ARG A 163 -6.60 21.00 13.26
N LEU A 164 -7.25 21.74 14.16
CA LEU A 164 -8.28 21.19 15.06
C LEU A 164 -9.52 20.73 14.31
N LEU A 165 -9.94 21.46 13.28
CA LEU A 165 -11.01 21.06 12.37
C LEU A 165 -10.67 19.75 11.66
N PHE A 166 -9.47 19.62 11.11
CA PHE A 166 -9.00 18.37 10.52
C PHE A 166 -9.05 17.20 11.51
N LYS A 167 -8.53 17.40 12.73
CA LYS A 167 -8.52 16.36 13.78
C LYS A 167 -9.95 15.90 14.11
N TYR A 168 -10.85 16.85 14.31
CA TYR A 168 -12.25 16.56 14.62
C TYR A 168 -12.95 15.82 13.47
N LEU A 169 -12.76 16.28 12.23
CA LEU A 169 -13.33 15.61 11.06
C LEU A 169 -12.76 14.21 10.87
N ARG A 170 -11.48 14.00 11.17
CA ARG A 170 -10.88 12.65 11.13
C ARG A 170 -11.57 11.72 12.11
N GLU A 171 -11.76 12.14 13.36
CA GLU A 171 -12.47 11.35 14.38
C GLU A 171 -13.91 11.03 13.93
N LEU A 172 -14.65 12.04 13.46
CA LEU A 172 -16.02 11.89 12.97
C LEU A 172 -16.14 10.93 11.77
N LEU A 173 -15.23 11.02 10.80
CA LEU A 173 -15.28 10.25 9.55
C LEU A 173 -14.66 8.85 9.69
N SER A 174 -13.86 8.61 10.74
CA SER A 174 -13.34 7.29 11.09
C SER A 174 -14.38 6.46 11.82
N ASP A 175 -15.07 7.04 12.82
CA ASP A 175 -16.05 6.30 13.64
C ASP A 175 -17.32 5.88 12.88
N GLY A 176 -17.60 6.51 11.73
CA GLY A 176 -18.81 6.25 10.94
C GLY A 176 -18.81 4.96 10.10
N LYS A 177 -17.72 4.16 10.07
CA LYS A 177 -17.61 2.97 9.17
C LYS A 177 -16.85 1.77 9.74
N ASP A 178 -16.73 1.65 11.06
CA ASP A 178 -15.95 0.58 11.71
C ASP A 178 -16.81 -0.45 12.49
N GLU A 179 -18.13 -0.53 12.27
CA GLU A 179 -18.96 -1.57 12.91
C GLU A 179 -18.84 -2.97 12.25
N GLU A 180 -18.27 -3.08 11.05
CA GLU A 180 -17.91 -4.38 10.47
C GLU A 180 -16.39 -4.44 10.37
N PHE A 181 -15.72 -4.96 11.40
CA PHE A 181 -14.42 -5.68 11.39
C PHE A 181 -13.80 -5.65 12.80
N SER A 182 -14.60 -6.03 13.81
CA SER A 182 -14.04 -6.53 15.07
C SER A 182 -13.57 -7.97 14.87
N SER A 183 -12.27 -8.16 14.68
CA SER A 183 -11.51 -9.35 15.10
C SER A 183 -10.01 -9.12 14.88
N GLY A 184 -9.37 -8.52 15.89
CA GLY A 184 -7.96 -8.76 16.24
C GLY A 184 -6.87 -8.34 15.26
N ASP A 185 -6.32 -7.15 15.45
CA ASP A 185 -4.87 -7.05 15.65
C ASP A 185 -4.52 -5.74 16.39
N SER A 186 -3.97 -5.91 17.59
CA SER A 186 -3.44 -4.85 18.42
C SER A 186 -1.98 -4.62 18.05
N GLY A 187 -1.72 -3.65 17.17
CA GLY A 187 -0.37 -3.30 16.73
C GLY A 187 -0.25 -1.82 16.41
N GLU A 188 0.14 -1.04 17.41
CA GLU A 188 0.83 0.26 17.35
C GLU A 188 0.64 1.10 16.07
N TYR A 189 -0.23 2.11 16.16
CA TYR A 189 -0.19 3.27 15.27
C TYR A 189 1.11 4.05 15.50
N SER A 190 2.19 3.60 14.86
CA SER A 190 3.43 4.36 14.78
C SER A 190 3.21 5.58 13.87
N VAL A 191 3.15 6.73 14.53
CA VAL A 191 3.30 8.07 13.98
C VAL A 191 4.54 8.16 13.10
N PHE A 192 4.39 7.98 11.79
CA PHE A 192 5.47 8.19 10.83
C PHE A 192 5.34 9.51 10.07
N ASN A 193 6.15 10.46 10.52
CA ASN A 193 6.97 11.38 9.73
C ASN A 193 6.41 11.93 8.42
N ILE A 194 5.90 13.16 8.51
CA ILE A 194 5.87 14.12 7.41
C ILE A 194 7.27 14.73 7.32
N LYS A 195 7.95 14.55 6.18
CA LYS A 195 9.10 15.37 5.77
C LYS A 195 8.62 16.54 4.93
#